data_AF-A0A2U3QYF8-F1
#
_entry.id   AF-A0A2U3QYF8-F1
#
_cell.length_a   1.000
_cell.length_b   1.000
_cell.length_c   1.000
_cell.angle_alpha   90.00
_cell.angle_beta   90.00
_cell.angle_gamma   90.00
#
_symmetry.space_group_name_H-M   'P 1'
#
loop_
_entity.id
_entity.type
_entity.pdbx_description
1 polymer ?
#
loop_
_entity_poly.entity_id
_entity_poly.type
_entity_poly.pdbx_seq_one_letter_code
_entity_poly.pdbx_strand_id
1 'polypeptide(L)'
;MLWNVFVLDYGRSFKRTCLILGGRYIEFDMKNPVSINPFSEVPEDDSAKSIEARSDFLSNFPSILATMAAPQYGTSDLQQPMLQRALISVWQKKGAKAEITDIADWLSNREESYAKELGNMLFPFTKDGQHGRFFSGKAQLSLNSDIVVIETDHLRSVPELLAVIVQIMIVHINQTMVKGDRSRPFLIMIDEAWKLLAGKRSGEFIEEAERIARKYNGSIALATQQLTDYFRQEGSASEKAFENSSHKIILKQNSEIV
;
A
#
# COMPACT_ATOMS: atom_id res chain seq x y z
N MET A 1 -9.64 -12.86 -19.34
CA MET A 1 -8.78 -11.75 -19.79
C MET A 1 -7.32 -12.21 -19.74
N LEU A 2 -6.43 -11.68 -20.60
CA LEU A 2 -5.00 -12.09 -20.61
C LEU A 2 -4.19 -11.51 -19.42
N TRP A 3 -4.74 -10.51 -18.74
CA TRP A 3 -4.10 -9.78 -17.63
C TRP A 3 -4.99 -9.78 -16.39
N ASN A 4 -4.40 -9.61 -15.21
CA ASN A 4 -5.12 -9.16 -14.02
C ASN A 4 -4.95 -7.64 -13.89
N VAL A 5 -6.05 -6.90 -13.77
CA VAL A 5 -6.03 -5.43 -13.69
C VAL A 5 -6.58 -4.99 -12.34
N PHE A 6 -5.78 -4.23 -11.62
CA PHE A 6 -6.15 -3.61 -10.34
C PHE A 6 -6.18 -2.10 -10.56
N VAL A 7 -7.29 -1.45 -10.25
CA VAL A 7 -7.42 0.00 -10.36
C VAL A 7 -7.68 0.58 -8.98
N LEU A 8 -6.80 1.45 -8.51
CA LEU A 8 -7.05 2.33 -7.39
C LEU A 8 -7.76 3.56 -7.95
N ASP A 9 -9.07 3.59 -7.81
CA ASP A 9 -9.96 4.60 -8.38
C ASP A 9 -10.25 5.70 -7.35
N TYR A 10 -10.37 6.91 -7.88
CA TYR A 10 -10.74 8.08 -7.12
C TYR A 10 -11.93 8.76 -7.80
N GLY A 11 -13.10 8.66 -7.19
CA GLY A 11 -14.31 9.34 -7.68
C GLY A 11 -15.20 8.46 -8.57
N ARG A 12 -15.11 7.14 -8.44
CA ARG A 12 -16.02 6.13 -9.02
C ARG A 12 -16.02 6.10 -10.54
N SER A 13 -14.95 6.53 -11.18
CA SER A 13 -14.83 6.61 -12.63
C SER A 13 -14.78 5.21 -13.28
N PHE A 14 -14.20 4.21 -12.62
CA PHE A 14 -14.05 2.85 -13.10
C PHE A 14 -15.18 1.90 -12.66
N LYS A 15 -16.10 2.35 -11.78
CA LYS A 15 -17.18 1.51 -11.25
C LYS A 15 -18.00 0.83 -12.35
N ARG A 16 -18.46 1.60 -13.34
CA ARG A 16 -19.29 1.08 -14.42
C ARG A 16 -18.52 0.07 -15.29
N THR A 17 -17.28 0.39 -15.63
CA THR A 17 -16.39 -0.48 -16.41
C THR A 17 -16.14 -1.81 -15.70
N CYS A 18 -15.85 -1.75 -14.39
CA CYS A 18 -15.69 -2.94 -13.55
C CYS A 18 -16.91 -3.86 -13.62
N LEU A 19 -18.11 -3.30 -13.39
CA LEU A 19 -19.35 -4.09 -13.37
C LEU A 19 -19.68 -4.70 -14.73
N ILE A 20 -19.48 -3.97 -15.84
CA ILE A 20 -19.71 -4.47 -17.20
C ILE A 20 -18.79 -5.66 -17.51
N LEU A 21 -17.54 -5.61 -17.04
CA LEU A 21 -16.56 -6.66 -17.27
C LEU A 21 -16.68 -7.83 -16.27
N GLY A 22 -17.70 -7.84 -15.41
CA GLY A 22 -17.88 -8.88 -14.38
C GLY A 22 -16.81 -8.83 -13.28
N GLY A 23 -16.20 -7.67 -13.09
CA GLY A 23 -15.13 -7.44 -12.14
C GLY A 23 -15.58 -7.36 -10.69
N ARG A 24 -14.60 -7.22 -9.81
CA ARG A 24 -14.81 -6.98 -8.38
C ARG A 24 -14.66 -5.51 -8.04
N TYR A 25 -15.73 -4.89 -7.55
CA TYR A 25 -15.71 -3.54 -7.02
C TYR A 25 -15.60 -3.59 -5.48
N ILE A 26 -14.62 -2.90 -4.92
CA ILE A 26 -14.35 -2.77 -3.48
C ILE A 26 -14.40 -1.28 -3.16
N GLU A 27 -15.18 -0.90 -2.15
CA GLU A 27 -15.33 0.50 -1.74
C GLU A 27 -14.94 0.62 -0.27
N PHE A 28 -13.94 1.46 0.02
CA PHE A 28 -13.55 1.74 1.40
C PHE A 28 -14.37 2.90 1.96
N ASP A 29 -15.27 2.58 2.88
CA ASP A 29 -16.12 3.56 3.57
C ASP A 29 -15.76 3.60 5.06
N MET A 30 -15.60 4.80 5.61
CA MET A 30 -15.37 5.03 7.03
C MET A 30 -16.51 4.48 7.92
N LYS A 31 -17.74 4.43 7.40
CA LYS A 31 -18.90 3.90 8.14
C LYS A 31 -18.97 2.38 8.12
N ASN A 32 -18.44 1.76 7.07
CA ASN A 32 -18.48 0.31 6.84
C ASN A 32 -17.06 -0.21 6.55
N PRO A 33 -16.14 -0.13 7.53
CA PRO A 33 -14.76 -0.51 7.32
C PRO A 33 -14.65 -2.02 7.06
N VAL A 34 -13.90 -2.38 6.03
CA VAL A 34 -13.55 -3.76 5.69
C VAL A 34 -12.11 -4.01 6.11
N SER A 35 -11.88 -5.09 6.84
CA SER A 35 -10.53 -5.44 7.26
C SER A 35 -9.65 -5.78 6.05
N ILE A 36 -8.47 -5.18 6.03
CA ILE A 36 -7.39 -5.38 5.06
C ILE A 36 -6.11 -5.81 5.76
N ASN A 37 -6.21 -6.46 6.92
CA ASN A 37 -5.05 -6.84 7.71
C ASN A 37 -3.91 -7.41 6.83
N PRO A 38 -2.76 -6.72 6.76
CA PRO A 38 -1.69 -7.03 5.81
C PRO A 38 -1.01 -8.37 6.10
N PHE A 39 -1.12 -8.90 7.32
CA PHE A 39 -0.51 -10.17 7.71
C PHE A 39 -1.31 -11.38 7.24
N SER A 40 -2.63 -11.22 7.02
CA SER A 40 -3.57 -12.33 6.81
C SER A 40 -3.24 -13.20 5.60
N GLU A 41 -2.59 -12.63 4.59
CA GLU A 41 -2.27 -13.30 3.34
C GLU A 41 -0.78 -13.62 3.19
N VAL A 42 0.06 -13.34 4.19
CA VAL A 42 1.48 -13.69 4.12
C VAL A 42 1.61 -15.20 4.34
N PRO A 43 2.28 -15.94 3.44
CA PRO A 43 2.34 -17.40 3.51
C PRO A 43 3.23 -17.89 4.67
N GLU A 44 2.80 -18.98 5.30
CA GLU A 44 3.45 -19.56 6.48
C GLU A 44 4.20 -20.86 6.18
N ASP A 45 3.96 -21.51 5.04
CA ASP A 45 4.67 -22.73 4.65
C ASP A 45 6.14 -22.46 4.28
N ASP A 46 6.94 -23.52 4.31
CA ASP A 46 8.40 -23.46 4.07
C ASP A 46 8.79 -23.74 2.61
N SER A 47 7.87 -23.62 1.66
CA SER A 47 8.25 -23.64 0.25
C SER A 47 9.15 -22.44 -0.07
N ALA A 48 10.09 -22.60 -1.00
CA ALA A 48 11.00 -21.53 -1.41
C ALA A 48 10.24 -20.27 -1.87
N LYS A 49 9.09 -20.46 -2.53
CA LYS A 49 8.19 -19.40 -2.99
C LYS A 49 7.57 -18.63 -1.82
N SER A 50 7.12 -19.33 -0.78
CA SER A 50 6.54 -18.72 0.41
C SER A 50 7.59 -18.00 1.26
N ILE A 51 8.79 -18.57 1.39
CA ILE A 51 9.93 -17.92 2.05
C ILE A 51 10.30 -16.60 1.35
N GLU A 52 10.38 -16.61 0.03
CA GLU A 52 10.62 -15.41 -0.78
C GLU A 52 9.53 -14.34 -0.56
N ALA A 53 8.26 -14.73 -0.66
CA ALA A 53 7.13 -13.81 -0.48
C ALA A 53 7.08 -13.20 0.93
N ARG A 54 7.38 -14.01 1.94
CA ARG A 54 7.46 -13.60 3.35
C ARG A 54 8.66 -12.70 3.60
N SER A 55 9.80 -12.98 2.97
CA SER A 55 10.98 -12.10 3.02
C SER A 55 10.70 -10.74 2.39
N ASP A 56 10.12 -10.72 1.18
CA ASP A 56 9.72 -9.49 0.48
C ASP A 56 8.71 -8.68 1.32
N PHE A 57 7.79 -9.34 2.04
CA PHE A 57 6.88 -8.67 2.97
C PHE A 57 7.61 -8.06 4.18
N LEU A 58 8.42 -8.85 4.89
CA LEU A 58 9.08 -8.42 6.12
C LEU A 58 10.14 -7.34 5.89
N SER A 59 10.75 -7.28 4.70
CA SER A 59 11.70 -6.22 4.34
C SER A 59 11.02 -4.88 4.04
N ASN A 60 9.81 -4.92 3.46
CA ASN A 60 9.17 -3.73 2.91
C ASN A 60 8.08 -3.14 3.80
N PHE A 61 7.42 -3.97 4.61
CA PHE A 61 6.37 -3.52 5.52
C PHE A 61 6.81 -2.47 6.57
N PRO A 62 8.09 -2.39 7.02
CA PRO A 62 8.54 -1.29 7.88
C PRO A 62 8.33 0.11 7.27
N SER A 63 8.36 0.26 5.94
CA SER A 63 8.07 1.54 5.28
C SER A 63 6.62 1.99 5.50
N ILE A 64 5.66 1.05 5.46
CA ILE A 64 4.24 1.30 5.72
C ILE A 64 4.04 1.65 7.21
N LEU A 65 4.70 0.93 8.12
CA LEU A 65 4.67 1.27 9.56
C LEU A 65 5.19 2.69 9.81
N ALA A 66 6.21 3.12 9.08
CA ALA A 66 6.70 4.48 9.17
C ALA A 66 5.73 5.51 8.58
N THR A 67 5.04 5.19 7.47
CA THR A 67 3.93 6.01 6.95
C THR A 67 2.78 6.11 7.96
N MET A 68 2.45 5.03 8.66
CA MET A 68 1.46 5.05 9.75
C MET A 68 1.90 5.92 10.93
N ALA A 69 3.14 5.76 11.40
CA ALA A 69 3.62 6.44 12.59
C ALA A 69 3.96 7.92 12.35
N ALA A 70 4.57 8.26 11.22
CA ALA A 70 5.10 9.59 10.94
C ALA A 70 4.94 9.97 9.45
N PRO A 71 3.70 10.15 8.96
CA PRO A 71 3.43 10.38 7.53
C PRO A 71 4.07 11.66 6.96
N GLN A 72 4.22 12.70 7.79
CA GLN A 72 4.75 14.00 7.37
C GLN A 72 6.27 14.10 7.48
N TYR A 73 6.82 13.70 8.64
CA TYR A 73 8.24 13.91 8.96
C TYR A 73 9.10 12.65 8.75
N GLY A 74 8.48 11.48 8.58
CA GLY A 74 9.17 10.20 8.54
C GLY A 74 9.73 9.79 9.90
N THR A 75 10.41 8.64 9.92
CA THR A 75 11.03 8.08 11.13
C THR A 75 12.55 8.21 11.09
N SER A 76 13.18 8.39 12.26
CA SER A 76 14.64 8.49 12.38
C SER A 76 15.39 7.17 12.13
N ASP A 77 16.71 7.24 12.02
CA ASP A 77 17.60 6.08 11.85
C ASP A 77 17.60 5.12 13.06
N LEU A 78 17.14 5.58 14.22
CA LEU A 78 16.91 4.72 15.40
C LEU A 78 15.53 4.06 15.35
N GLN A 79 14.53 4.79 14.85
CA GLN A 79 13.15 4.32 14.77
C GLN A 79 12.97 3.25 13.67
N GLN A 80 13.67 3.37 12.53
CA GLN A 80 13.53 2.40 11.43
C GLN A 80 13.93 0.97 11.82
N PRO A 81 15.11 0.69 12.40
CA PRO A 81 15.45 -0.65 12.87
C PRO A 81 14.54 -1.13 13.99
N MET A 82 13.99 -0.22 14.80
CA MET A 82 13.05 -0.58 15.86
C MET A 82 11.71 -1.06 15.31
N LEU A 83 11.16 -0.39 14.29
CA LEU A 83 9.97 -0.86 13.56
C LEU A 83 10.22 -2.24 12.93
N GLN A 84 11.39 -2.46 12.34
CA GLN A 84 11.75 -3.76 11.76
C GLN A 84 11.85 -4.87 12.84
N ARG A 85 12.48 -4.58 13.99
CA ARG A 85 12.56 -5.51 15.13
C ARG A 85 11.18 -5.86 15.68
N ALA A 86 10.29 -4.86 15.80
CA ALA A 86 8.91 -5.06 16.25
C ALA A 86 8.16 -5.98 15.28
N LEU A 87 8.22 -5.69 13.98
CA LEU A 87 7.60 -6.48 12.92
C LEU A 87 8.05 -7.95 12.95
N ILE A 88 9.36 -8.20 12.96
CA ILE A 88 9.92 -9.56 12.97
C ILE A 88 9.50 -10.30 14.23
N SER A 89 9.57 -9.64 15.39
CA SER A 89 9.21 -10.26 16.68
C SER A 89 7.72 -10.64 16.75
N VAL A 90 6.85 -9.75 16.27
CA VAL A 90 5.40 -9.99 16.21
C VAL A 90 5.08 -11.10 15.22
N TRP A 91 5.69 -11.08 14.04
CA TRP A 91 5.53 -12.12 13.03
C TRP A 91 5.95 -13.50 13.56
N GLN A 92 7.11 -13.61 14.21
CA GLN A 92 7.56 -14.88 14.80
C GLN A 92 6.58 -15.47 15.82
N LYS A 93 5.87 -14.60 16.55
CA LYS A 93 4.93 -15.02 17.60
C LYS A 93 3.53 -15.34 17.06
N LYS A 94 3.07 -14.59 16.06
CA LYS A 94 1.66 -14.61 15.63
C LYS A 94 1.43 -14.99 14.17
N GLY A 95 2.47 -14.96 13.33
CA GLY A 95 2.38 -15.27 11.91
C GLY A 95 1.28 -14.47 11.22
N ALA A 96 0.46 -15.15 10.41
CA ALA A 96 -0.63 -14.52 9.67
C ALA A 96 -1.76 -13.93 10.54
N LYS A 97 -1.74 -14.21 11.86
CA LYS A 97 -2.70 -13.64 12.85
C LYS A 97 -2.19 -12.36 13.51
N ALA A 98 -1.02 -11.86 13.13
CA ALA A 98 -0.53 -10.57 13.61
C ALA A 98 -1.47 -9.42 13.20
N GLU A 99 -1.49 -8.37 14.01
CA GLU A 99 -2.19 -7.11 13.72
C GLU A 99 -1.28 -5.91 14.02
N ILE A 100 -1.67 -4.72 13.55
CA ILE A 100 -0.96 -3.47 13.88
C ILE A 100 -0.94 -3.21 15.38
N THR A 101 -2.03 -3.57 16.08
CA THR A 101 -2.13 -3.56 17.55
C THR A 101 -0.96 -4.29 18.21
N ASP A 102 -0.55 -5.43 17.67
CA ASP A 102 0.52 -6.24 18.27
C ASP A 102 1.89 -5.57 18.15
N ILE A 103 2.10 -4.83 17.07
CA ILE A 103 3.31 -4.04 16.85
C ILE A 103 3.33 -2.85 17.81
N ALA A 104 2.21 -2.13 17.92
CA ALA A 104 2.09 -1.02 18.85
C ALA A 104 2.32 -1.47 20.31
N ASP A 105 1.70 -2.58 20.73
CA ASP A 105 1.87 -3.14 22.07
C ASP A 105 3.31 -3.60 22.32
N TRP A 106 3.96 -4.22 21.34
CA TRP A 106 5.35 -4.63 21.47
C TRP A 106 6.29 -3.42 21.67
N LEU A 107 6.04 -2.33 20.94
CA LEU A 107 6.79 -1.08 21.01
C LEU A 107 6.57 -0.34 22.34
N SER A 108 5.33 -0.27 22.82
CA SER A 108 4.97 0.37 24.09
C SER A 108 5.58 -0.34 25.31
N ASN A 109 5.90 -1.63 25.19
CA ASN A 109 6.56 -2.44 26.21
C ASN A 109 8.11 -2.44 26.08
N ARG A 110 8.70 -1.46 25.39
CA ARG A 110 10.15 -1.23 25.35
C ARG A 110 10.58 -0.30 26.48
N GLU A 111 11.86 -0.28 26.82
CA GLU A 111 12.39 0.66 27.81
C GLU A 111 12.66 2.03 27.15
N GLU A 112 13.13 1.99 25.90
CA GLU A 112 13.50 3.14 25.10
C GLU A 112 12.31 4.06 24.82
N SER A 113 12.47 5.36 25.11
CA SER A 113 11.40 6.35 24.94
C SER A 113 10.92 6.45 23.49
N TYR A 114 11.85 6.49 22.53
CA TYR A 114 11.52 6.59 21.11
C TYR A 114 10.74 5.38 20.58
N ALA A 115 10.90 4.20 21.21
CA ALA A 115 10.11 3.02 20.87
C ALA A 115 8.68 3.14 21.40
N LYS A 116 8.50 3.62 22.64
CA LYS A 116 7.17 3.92 23.18
C LYS A 116 6.45 4.99 22.37
N GLU A 117 7.16 6.02 21.92
CA GLU A 117 6.63 7.05 21.02
C GLU A 117 6.12 6.44 19.70
N LEU A 118 6.87 5.51 19.09
CA LEU A 118 6.38 4.78 17.90
C LEU A 118 5.10 3.98 18.21
N GLY A 119 5.04 3.31 19.35
CA GLY A 119 3.84 2.59 19.80
C GLY A 119 2.62 3.52 19.90
N ASN A 120 2.81 4.69 20.49
CA ASN A 120 1.77 5.73 20.59
C ASN A 120 1.38 6.30 19.22
N MET A 121 2.34 6.51 18.32
CA MET A 121 2.09 7.00 16.97
C MET A 121 1.30 6.00 16.12
N LEU A 122 1.44 4.70 16.37
CA LEU A 122 0.64 3.66 15.71
C LEU A 122 -0.79 3.53 16.28
N PHE A 123 -1.10 4.18 17.41
CA PHE A 123 -2.40 4.09 18.08
C PHE A 123 -3.62 4.24 17.15
N PRO A 124 -3.68 5.20 16.20
CA PRO A 124 -4.84 5.36 15.32
C PRO A 124 -5.19 4.11 14.50
N PHE A 125 -4.21 3.25 14.24
CA PHE A 125 -4.31 2.04 13.41
C PHE A 125 -4.47 0.75 14.23
N THR A 126 -4.40 0.81 15.56
CA THR A 126 -4.68 -0.33 16.43
C THR A 126 -6.19 -0.54 16.55
N LYS A 127 -6.61 -1.70 17.07
CA LYS A 127 -8.02 -2.06 17.28
C LYS A 127 -8.81 -1.01 18.09
N ASP A 128 -8.13 -0.27 18.96
CA ASP A 128 -8.70 0.75 19.85
C ASP A 128 -8.63 2.16 19.24
N GLY A 129 -7.95 2.32 18.11
CA GLY A 129 -7.82 3.56 17.35
C GLY A 129 -8.94 3.80 16.34
N GLN A 130 -9.07 5.05 15.90
CA GLN A 130 -10.13 5.49 14.98
C GLN A 130 -10.15 4.77 13.61
N HIS A 131 -9.02 4.19 13.18
CA HIS A 131 -8.91 3.44 11.92
C HIS A 131 -8.74 1.93 12.13
N GLY A 132 -8.70 1.46 13.37
CA GLY A 132 -8.40 0.06 13.73
C GLY A 132 -9.23 -0.98 12.99
N ARG A 133 -10.49 -0.67 12.72
CA ARG A 133 -11.40 -1.59 12.03
C ARG A 133 -10.97 -1.96 10.60
N PHE A 134 -10.15 -1.13 9.94
CA PHE A 134 -9.56 -1.48 8.65
C PHE A 134 -8.39 -2.47 8.79
N PHE A 135 -7.76 -2.61 9.96
CA PHE A 135 -6.52 -3.39 10.12
C PHE A 135 -6.63 -4.56 11.10
N SER A 136 -7.77 -4.69 11.78
CA SER A 136 -8.04 -5.76 12.75
C SER A 136 -8.84 -6.91 12.16
N GLY A 137 -8.60 -8.12 12.65
CA GLY A 137 -9.20 -9.35 12.14
C GLY A 137 -8.56 -9.83 10.84
N LYS A 138 -9.08 -10.94 10.30
CA LYS A 138 -8.64 -11.47 9.00
C LYS A 138 -9.07 -10.52 7.88
N ALA A 139 -8.23 -10.32 6.86
CA ALA A 139 -8.62 -9.60 5.66
C ALA A 139 -9.92 -10.17 5.04
N GLN A 140 -10.86 -9.29 4.69
CA GLN A 140 -12.21 -9.63 4.23
C GLN A 140 -12.47 -9.22 2.77
N LEU A 141 -11.41 -9.12 1.97
CA LEU A 141 -11.49 -8.80 0.54
C LEU A 141 -11.00 -9.96 -0.31
N SER A 142 -11.54 -10.05 -1.52
CA SER A 142 -11.07 -11.00 -2.53
C SER A 142 -10.56 -10.24 -3.73
N LEU A 143 -9.33 -10.56 -4.13
CA LEU A 143 -8.67 -10.04 -5.33
C LEU A 143 -8.73 -11.03 -6.50
N ASN A 144 -9.53 -12.09 -6.38
CA ASN A 144 -9.65 -13.15 -7.39
C ASN A 144 -10.65 -12.74 -8.48
N SER A 145 -10.28 -11.75 -9.29
CA SER A 145 -11.00 -11.34 -10.49
C SER A 145 -10.04 -10.81 -11.55
N ASP A 146 -10.45 -10.86 -12.81
CA ASP A 146 -9.67 -10.32 -13.93
C ASP A 146 -9.54 -8.80 -13.84
N ILE A 147 -10.55 -8.12 -13.29
CA ILE A 147 -10.51 -6.70 -12.98
C ILE A 147 -11.03 -6.45 -11.57
N VAL A 148 -10.21 -5.78 -10.75
CA VAL A 148 -10.56 -5.34 -9.41
C VAL A 148 -10.44 -3.82 -9.36
N VAL A 149 -11.50 -3.15 -8.94
CA VAL A 149 -11.50 -1.71 -8.70
C VAL A 149 -11.62 -1.46 -7.22
N ILE A 150 -10.70 -0.68 -6.69
CA ILE A 150 -10.60 -0.28 -5.30
C ILE A 150 -10.91 1.22 -5.25
N GLU A 151 -12.12 1.54 -4.81
CA GLU A 151 -12.59 2.91 -4.67
C GLU A 151 -12.18 3.49 -3.31
N THR A 152 -11.66 4.71 -3.36
CA THR A 152 -11.10 5.40 -2.20
C THR A 152 -11.64 6.82 -1.96
N ASP A 153 -12.62 7.31 -2.74
CA ASP A 153 -13.14 8.68 -2.62
C ASP A 153 -13.64 9.04 -1.21
N HIS A 154 -14.21 8.08 -0.49
CA HIS A 154 -14.65 8.25 0.90
C HIS A 154 -13.51 8.53 1.90
N LEU A 155 -12.27 8.24 1.52
CA LEU A 155 -11.07 8.48 2.33
C LEU A 155 -10.38 9.82 1.99
N ARG A 156 -10.94 10.60 1.06
CA ARG A 156 -10.40 11.89 0.59
C ARG A 156 -10.06 12.85 1.74
N SER A 157 -10.85 12.87 2.80
CA SER A 157 -10.66 13.75 3.95
C SER A 157 -9.64 13.24 4.98
N VAL A 158 -9.06 12.05 4.77
CA VAL A 158 -8.09 11.43 5.69
C VAL A 158 -6.88 10.92 4.86
N PRO A 159 -6.03 11.83 4.35
CA PRO A 159 -4.95 11.48 3.40
C PRO A 159 -3.95 10.44 3.94
N GLU A 160 -3.67 10.47 5.24
CA GLU A 160 -2.79 9.51 5.91
C GLU A 160 -3.37 8.08 5.87
N LEU A 161 -4.68 7.95 6.07
CA LEU A 161 -5.37 6.65 5.97
C LEU A 161 -5.43 6.20 4.50
N LEU A 162 -5.70 7.11 3.58
CA LEU A 162 -5.70 6.84 2.14
C LEU A 162 -4.35 6.25 1.70
N ALA A 163 -3.25 6.90 2.07
CA ALA A 163 -1.91 6.42 1.74
C ALA A 163 -1.67 5.00 2.27
N VAL A 164 -1.99 4.76 3.55
CA VAL A 164 -1.82 3.46 4.19
C VAL A 164 -2.68 2.37 3.54
N ILE A 165 -3.95 2.67 3.24
CA ILE A 165 -4.86 1.71 2.58
C ILE A 165 -4.32 1.35 1.20
N VAL A 166 -3.91 2.33 0.39
CA VAL A 166 -3.32 2.07 -0.93
C VAL A 166 -2.07 1.19 -0.82
N GLN A 167 -1.14 1.54 0.09
CA GLN A 167 0.08 0.76 0.30
C GLN A 167 -0.23 -0.70 0.67
N ILE A 168 -1.17 -0.92 1.60
CA ILE A 168 -1.57 -2.27 2.01
C ILE A 168 -2.30 -3.01 0.88
N MET A 169 -3.10 -2.33 0.06
CA MET A 169 -3.74 -2.94 -1.10
C MET A 169 -2.70 -3.40 -2.13
N ILE A 170 -1.65 -2.62 -2.38
CA ILE A 170 -0.53 -3.03 -3.24
C ILE A 170 0.18 -4.26 -2.66
N VAL A 171 0.36 -4.32 -1.33
CA VAL A 171 0.90 -5.52 -0.67
C VAL A 171 -0.01 -6.74 -0.91
N HIS A 172 -1.32 -6.60 -0.74
CA HIS A 172 -2.28 -7.70 -1.01
C HIS A 172 -2.28 -8.14 -2.47
N ILE A 173 -2.20 -7.20 -3.40
CA ILE A 173 -2.08 -7.49 -4.83
C ILE A 173 -0.82 -8.30 -5.09
N ASN A 174 0.33 -7.82 -4.61
CA ASN A 174 1.60 -8.52 -4.76
C ASN A 174 1.54 -9.93 -4.16
N GLN A 175 1.01 -10.11 -2.95
CA GLN A 175 0.86 -11.44 -2.34
C GLN A 175 -0.08 -12.35 -3.15
N THR A 176 -1.18 -11.81 -3.68
CA THR A 176 -2.10 -12.55 -4.53
C THR A 176 -1.42 -13.01 -5.82
N MET A 177 -0.71 -12.12 -6.49
CA MET A 177 0.01 -12.42 -7.74
C MET A 177 1.17 -13.38 -7.51
N VAL A 178 1.88 -13.23 -6.39
CA VAL A 178 2.93 -14.17 -6.01
C VAL A 178 2.33 -15.56 -5.83
N LYS A 179 1.23 -15.72 -5.09
CA LYS A 179 0.58 -17.03 -4.88
C LYS A 179 0.04 -17.64 -6.19
N GLY A 180 -0.45 -16.81 -7.11
CA GLY A 180 -1.04 -17.20 -8.39
C GLY A 180 -0.06 -17.68 -9.45
N ASP A 181 -0.54 -17.66 -10.70
CA ASP A 181 0.22 -17.99 -11.91
C ASP A 181 1.15 -16.83 -12.30
N ARG A 182 2.47 -17.04 -12.12
CA ARG A 182 3.51 -16.05 -12.42
C ARG A 182 3.66 -15.76 -13.93
N SER A 183 3.09 -16.59 -14.80
CA SER A 183 3.12 -16.35 -16.25
C SER A 183 2.11 -15.29 -16.68
N ARG A 184 1.05 -15.10 -15.88
CA ARG A 184 0.00 -14.15 -16.16
C ARG A 184 0.42 -12.74 -15.73
N PRO A 185 0.51 -11.78 -16.66
CA PRO A 185 0.89 -10.42 -16.32
C PRO A 185 -0.22 -9.70 -15.56
N PHE A 186 0.16 -8.69 -14.77
CA PHE A 186 -0.78 -7.84 -14.07
C PHE A 186 -0.44 -6.36 -14.17
N LEU A 187 -1.46 -5.52 -14.01
CA LEU A 187 -1.35 -4.08 -14.04
C LEU A 187 -1.99 -3.50 -12.78
N ILE A 188 -1.24 -2.66 -12.05
CA ILE A 188 -1.78 -1.80 -10.99
C ILE A 188 -1.88 -0.38 -11.57
N MET A 189 -3.09 0.11 -11.76
CA MET A 189 -3.37 1.49 -12.15
C MET A 189 -3.69 2.30 -10.90
N ILE A 190 -3.03 3.45 -10.74
CA ILE A 190 -3.26 4.37 -9.64
C ILE A 190 -3.76 5.68 -10.23
N ASP A 191 -5.04 5.95 -10.06
CA ASP A 191 -5.62 7.25 -10.40
C ASP A 191 -5.25 8.30 -9.34
N GLU A 192 -5.08 9.55 -9.76
CA GLU A 192 -4.67 10.66 -8.89
C GLU A 192 -3.40 10.34 -8.06
N ALA A 193 -2.41 9.69 -8.69
CA ALA A 193 -1.22 9.17 -8.02
C ALA A 193 -0.41 10.22 -7.26
N TRP A 194 -0.51 11.50 -7.65
CA TRP A 194 0.18 12.61 -7.00
C TRP A 194 -0.13 12.72 -5.50
N LYS A 195 -1.34 12.32 -5.05
CA LYS A 195 -1.70 12.35 -3.63
C LYS A 195 -0.89 11.37 -2.80
N LEU A 196 -0.49 10.25 -3.41
CA LEU A 196 0.43 9.31 -2.81
C LEU A 196 1.85 9.83 -2.92
N LEU A 197 2.27 10.28 -4.10
CA LEU A 197 3.66 10.70 -4.36
C LEU A 197 4.08 11.97 -3.59
N ALA A 198 3.13 12.79 -3.12
CA ALA A 198 3.41 13.97 -2.31
C ALA A 198 4.00 13.65 -0.93
N GLY A 199 3.81 12.43 -0.41
CA GLY A 199 4.40 12.00 0.86
C GLY A 199 5.85 11.55 0.67
N LYS A 200 6.77 12.07 1.50
CA LYS A 200 8.22 11.76 1.43
C LYS A 200 8.52 10.26 1.36
N ARG A 201 7.77 9.42 2.10
CA ARG A 201 7.95 7.96 2.11
C ARG A 201 7.02 7.18 1.18
N SER A 202 5.91 7.77 0.79
CA SER A 202 4.98 7.15 -0.15
C SER A 202 5.61 7.02 -1.53
N GLY A 203 6.47 7.96 -1.90
CA GLY A 203 7.33 7.88 -3.08
C GLY A 203 8.28 6.69 -3.10
N GLU A 204 9.09 6.54 -2.05
CA GLU A 204 10.01 5.40 -1.86
C GLU A 204 9.26 4.06 -1.89
N PHE A 205 8.06 4.03 -1.31
CA PHE A 205 7.19 2.86 -1.37
C PHE A 205 6.76 2.52 -2.80
N ILE A 206 6.39 3.51 -3.63
CA ILE A 206 5.99 3.26 -5.02
C ILE A 206 7.17 2.71 -5.83
N GLU A 207 8.38 3.27 -5.66
CA GLU A 207 9.59 2.74 -6.33
C GLU A 207 9.85 1.27 -5.96
N GLU A 208 9.69 0.92 -4.68
CA GLU A 208 9.83 -0.47 -4.23
C GLU A 208 8.71 -1.37 -4.75
N ALA A 209 7.46 -0.87 -4.78
CA ALA A 209 6.33 -1.59 -5.37
C ALA A 209 6.54 -1.85 -6.87
N GLU A 210 7.10 -0.89 -7.62
CA GLU A 210 7.45 -1.05 -9.02
C GLU A 210 8.52 -2.13 -9.22
N ARG A 211 9.53 -2.19 -8.34
CA ARG A 211 10.57 -3.23 -8.35
C ARG A 211 9.98 -4.62 -8.15
N ILE A 212 9.07 -4.76 -7.18
CA ILE A 212 8.36 -6.01 -6.91
C ILE A 212 7.46 -6.39 -8.09
N ALA A 213 6.67 -5.45 -8.62
CA ALA A 213 5.81 -5.71 -9.77
C ALA A 213 6.62 -6.22 -10.96
N ARG A 214 7.75 -5.57 -11.27
CA ARG A 214 8.65 -5.99 -12.35
C ARG A 214 9.18 -7.42 -12.17
N LYS A 215 9.54 -7.80 -10.94
CA LYS A 215 10.00 -9.16 -10.59
C LYS A 215 8.94 -10.23 -10.90
N TYR A 216 7.66 -9.87 -10.82
CA TYR A 216 6.52 -10.78 -10.99
C TYR A 216 5.73 -10.54 -12.29
N ASN A 217 6.38 -10.01 -13.34
CA ASN A 217 5.77 -9.73 -14.65
C ASN A 217 4.57 -8.75 -14.59
N GLY A 218 4.61 -7.84 -13.63
CA GLY A 218 3.63 -6.79 -13.42
C GLY A 218 4.11 -5.41 -13.87
N SER A 219 3.16 -4.50 -14.00
CA SER A 219 3.38 -3.09 -14.28
C SER A 219 2.57 -2.21 -13.34
N ILE A 220 3.10 -1.03 -13.02
CA ILE A 220 2.36 0.03 -12.33
C ILE A 220 2.18 1.18 -13.32
N ALA A 221 0.96 1.71 -13.41
CA ALA A 221 0.63 2.89 -14.19
C ALA A 221 0.10 3.98 -13.27
N LEU A 222 0.74 5.14 -13.32
CA LEU A 222 0.40 6.31 -12.52
C LEU A 222 -0.33 7.33 -13.41
N ALA A 223 -1.56 7.69 -13.04
CA ALA A 223 -2.35 8.69 -13.75
C ALA A 223 -2.47 9.97 -12.92
N THR A 224 -2.32 11.12 -13.58
CA THR A 224 -2.56 12.45 -13.01
C THR A 224 -3.16 13.38 -14.07
N GLN A 225 -3.87 14.41 -13.62
CA GLN A 225 -4.48 15.42 -14.49
C GLN A 225 -3.48 16.48 -14.95
N GLN A 226 -2.57 16.90 -14.08
CA GLN A 226 -1.61 17.96 -14.37
C GLN A 226 -0.21 17.38 -14.42
N LEU A 227 0.48 17.59 -15.55
CA LEU A 227 1.86 17.14 -15.70
C LEU A 227 2.79 17.77 -14.64
N THR A 228 2.52 19.02 -14.25
CA THR A 228 3.27 19.73 -13.21
C THR A 228 3.22 19.08 -11.84
N ASP A 229 2.25 18.19 -11.58
CA ASP A 229 2.19 17.44 -10.32
C ASP A 229 3.42 16.57 -10.11
N TYR A 230 4.07 16.13 -11.20
CA TYR A 230 5.32 15.37 -11.11
C TYR A 230 6.54 16.23 -10.75
N PHE A 231 6.51 17.52 -11.09
CA PHE A 231 7.68 18.41 -11.05
C PHE A 231 7.58 19.53 -10.01
N ARG A 232 6.63 19.44 -9.05
CA ARG A 232 6.46 20.47 -8.00
C ARG A 232 7.69 20.65 -7.11
N GLN A 233 8.48 19.59 -6.95
CA GLN A 233 9.70 19.59 -6.14
C GLN A 233 10.79 18.80 -6.86
N GLU A 234 11.95 19.44 -7.05
CA GLU A 234 13.12 18.81 -7.66
C GLU A 234 13.66 17.66 -6.78
N GLY A 235 14.04 16.56 -7.41
CA GLY A 235 14.47 15.31 -6.80
C GLY A 235 13.35 14.52 -6.09
N SER A 236 12.09 14.92 -6.26
CA SER A 236 10.95 14.24 -5.64
C SER A 236 10.75 12.84 -6.21
N ALA A 237 10.08 11.98 -5.46
CA ALA A 237 9.73 10.65 -5.94
C ALA A 237 8.75 10.69 -7.11
N SER A 238 7.90 11.72 -7.21
CA SER A 238 7.05 11.93 -8.38
C SER A 238 7.88 12.21 -9.63
N GLU A 239 8.89 13.08 -9.54
CA GLU A 239 9.79 13.37 -10.65
C GLU A 239 10.54 12.09 -11.09
N LYS A 240 11.12 11.36 -10.13
CA LYS A 240 11.80 10.09 -10.40
C LYS A 240 10.88 9.04 -11.03
N ALA A 241 9.65 8.91 -10.55
CA ALA A 241 8.67 7.99 -11.13
C ALA A 241 8.36 8.36 -12.59
N PHE A 242 8.21 9.66 -12.87
CA PHE A 242 8.05 10.14 -14.25
C PHE A 242 9.28 9.79 -15.09
N GLU A 243 10.49 10.15 -14.66
CA GLU A 243 11.73 9.90 -15.42
C GLU A 243 11.94 8.40 -15.72
N ASN A 244 11.79 7.55 -14.70
CA ASN A 244 12.01 6.10 -14.78
C ASN A 244 10.89 5.34 -15.51
N SER A 245 9.73 5.97 -15.77
CA SER A 245 8.63 5.34 -16.51
C SER A 245 9.03 5.06 -17.96
N SER A 246 9.06 3.78 -18.33
CA SER A 246 9.43 3.35 -19.70
C SER A 246 8.42 3.77 -20.77
N HIS A 247 7.16 3.97 -20.38
CA HIS A 247 6.08 4.40 -21.27
C HIS A 247 5.41 5.63 -20.67
N LYS A 248 5.15 6.63 -21.52
CA LYS A 248 4.50 7.89 -21.13
C LYS A 248 3.41 8.21 -22.13
N ILE A 249 2.19 8.45 -21.65
CA ILE A 249 1.06 8.88 -22.47
C ILE A 249 0.66 10.28 -21.99
N ILE A 250 0.95 11.29 -22.80
CA ILE A 250 0.64 12.68 -22.49
C ILE A 250 -0.52 13.12 -23.38
N LEU A 251 -1.68 13.35 -22.77
CA LEU A 251 -2.86 13.91 -23.42
C LEU A 251 -2.83 15.43 -23.37
N LYS A 252 -3.80 16.09 -24.02
CA LYS A 252 -3.91 17.56 -24.06
C LYS A 252 -3.76 18.15 -22.65
N GLN A 253 -2.76 19.02 -22.48
CA GLN A 253 -2.53 19.79 -21.27
C GLN A 253 -3.11 21.20 -21.43
N ASN A 254 -3.51 21.83 -20.32
CA ASN A 254 -3.93 23.24 -20.33
C ASN A 254 -2.69 24.13 -20.45
N SER A 255 -2.73 25.07 -21.40
CA SER A 255 -1.61 25.95 -21.76
C SER A 255 -1.17 26.94 -20.66
N GLU A 256 -1.96 27.09 -19.60
CA GLU A 256 -1.64 27.95 -18.45
C GLU A 256 -0.84 27.21 -17.35
N ILE A 257 -0.60 25.91 -17.50
CA ILE A 257 -0.04 25.03 -16.45
C ILE A 257 1.26 24.33 -16.91
N VAL A 258 1.71 24.48 -18.17
CA VAL A 258 2.94 23.84 -18.68
C VAL A 258 4.11 24.82 -18.69
#